data_AF-A0A5D4TB77-F1
#
_entry.id   AF-A0A5D4TB77-F1
#
_cell.length_a   1.000
_cell.length_b   1.000
_cell.length_c   1.000
_cell.angle_alpha   90.00
_cell.angle_beta   90.00
_cell.angle_gamma   90.00
#
_symmetry.space_group_name_H-M   'P 1'
#
loop_
_entity.id
_entity.type
_entity.pdbx_description
1 polymer ?
#
loop_
_entity_poly.entity_id
_entity_poly.type
_entity_poly.pdbx_seq_one_letter_code
_entity_poly.pdbx_strand_id
1 'polypeptide(L)'
;MRTLKISSNLRKISGKETMTQEEAQRAFDYPLVFTPDSDEFYVTNCDVPEYFALLKDEIAPSKSIYSTTFEFGTMGDGLWASIDSVKRTVMENQLIHHGSDNDTTTNILKSRYREMFYSSEKKWRDKAKEDFIQAMEGVMKFNAIID
;
A
#
# COMPACT_ATOMS: atom_id res chain seq x y z
N MET A 1 8.90 0.57 12.76
CA MET A 1 7.43 0.56 12.83
C MET A 1 6.92 1.54 11.80
N ARG A 2 6.37 1.04 10.70
CA ARG A 2 5.63 1.79 9.67
C ARG A 2 4.74 0.76 8.95
N THR A 3 3.58 1.05 8.38
CA THR A 3 2.67 2.20 8.31
C THR A 3 1.66 1.68 7.29
N LEU A 4 0.37 1.64 7.60
CA LEU A 4 -0.62 1.53 6.53
C LEU A 4 -0.60 2.85 5.78
N LYS A 5 -0.28 2.86 4.48
CA LYS A 5 -0.47 4.07 3.67
C LYS A 5 -1.78 3.92 2.94
N ILE A 6 -2.77 4.74 3.27
CA ILE A 6 -3.92 4.97 2.40
C ILE A 6 -3.44 5.99 1.36
N SER A 7 -3.13 5.54 0.15
CA SER A 7 -2.82 6.44 -0.96
C SER A 7 -4.10 6.67 -1.77
N SER A 8 -4.50 7.93 -1.91
CA SER A 8 -5.57 8.36 -2.81
C SER A 8 -4.90 9.07 -3.98
N ASN A 9 -4.50 8.32 -5.02
CA ASN A 9 -3.58 8.81 -6.05
C ASN A 9 -4.24 9.65 -7.12
N LEU A 10 -4.09 10.97 -7.10
CA LEU A 10 -5.03 11.81 -7.83
C LEU A 10 -4.43 13.18 -8.25
N ARG A 11 -3.51 13.21 -9.22
CA ARG A 11 -3.08 14.43 -9.95
C ARG A 11 -2.86 14.17 -11.45
N LYS A 12 -3.92 13.77 -12.16
CA LYS A 12 -4.31 14.28 -13.50
C LYS A 12 -5.41 13.47 -14.19
N ILE A 13 -5.84 12.32 -13.66
CA ILE A 13 -7.18 11.76 -13.93
C ILE A 13 -7.95 11.58 -12.61
N SER A 14 -7.85 12.65 -11.81
CA SER A 14 -8.60 12.85 -10.59
C SER A 14 -9.07 14.27 -10.45
N GLY A 15 -10.37 14.45 -10.45
CA GLY A 15 -10.98 15.70 -10.03
C GLY A 15 -11.71 15.59 -8.68
N LYS A 16 -11.50 14.54 -7.86
CA LYS A 16 -12.43 14.25 -6.75
C LYS A 16 -11.83 14.05 -5.35
N GLU A 17 -10.56 13.67 -5.19
CA GLU A 17 -9.95 13.72 -3.85
C GLU A 17 -9.53 15.16 -3.57
N THR A 18 -10.21 15.78 -2.63
CA THR A 18 -10.03 17.19 -2.28
C THR A 18 -9.53 17.36 -0.86
N MET A 19 -9.46 16.28 -0.07
CA MET A 19 -9.01 16.35 1.30
C MET A 19 -7.49 16.53 1.31
N THR A 20 -7.04 17.47 2.13
CA THR A 20 -5.65 17.52 2.59
C THR A 20 -5.34 16.32 3.46
N GLN A 21 -4.06 16.06 3.69
CA GLN A 21 -3.64 14.96 4.56
C GLN A 21 -4.25 15.06 5.96
N GLU A 22 -4.25 16.26 6.55
CA GLU A 22 -4.80 16.51 7.89
C GLU A 22 -6.33 16.34 7.95
N GLU A 23 -7.03 16.69 6.87
CA GLU A 23 -8.48 16.45 6.77
C GLU A 23 -8.76 14.96 6.68
N ALA A 24 -8.03 14.23 5.84
CA ALA A 24 -8.21 12.79 5.65
C ALA A 24 -7.88 12.00 6.93
N GLN A 25 -6.81 12.37 7.64
CA GLN A 25 -6.47 11.77 8.93
C GLN A 25 -7.58 11.95 9.97
N ARG A 26 -8.18 13.15 10.03
CA ARG A 26 -9.30 13.44 10.94
C ARG A 26 -10.57 12.70 10.53
N ALA A 27 -10.87 12.65 9.24
CA ALA A 27 -12.06 12.02 8.71
C ALA A 27 -12.06 10.50 8.88
N PHE A 28 -10.91 9.86 8.69
CA PHE A 28 -10.75 8.41 8.81
C PHE A 28 -10.31 7.97 10.21
N ASP A 29 -10.14 8.90 11.16
CA ASP A 29 -9.60 8.62 12.50
C ASP A 29 -8.35 7.71 12.46
N TYR A 30 -7.47 8.00 11.48
CA TYR A 30 -6.30 7.19 11.20
C TYR A 30 -5.10 8.08 10.84
N PRO A 31 -3.97 8.00 11.56
CA PRO A 31 -2.90 8.97 11.42
C PRO A 31 -2.04 8.79 10.17
N LEU A 32 -2.13 7.65 9.47
CA LEU A 32 -1.21 7.31 8.37
C LEU A 32 -1.96 7.31 7.03
N VAL A 33 -2.49 8.46 6.66
CA VAL A 33 -3.16 8.69 5.38
C VAL A 33 -2.26 9.59 4.52
N PHE A 34 -2.15 9.28 3.24
CA PHE A 34 -1.34 10.02 2.27
C PHE A 34 -2.23 10.45 1.11
N THR A 35 -2.45 11.75 1.04
CA THR A 35 -3.19 12.42 -0.02
C THR A 35 -2.21 13.06 -1.02
N PRO A 36 -2.66 13.51 -2.21
CA PRO A 36 -1.78 14.07 -3.25
C PRO A 36 -1.00 15.34 -2.86
N ASP A 37 -1.34 15.98 -1.74
CA ASP A 37 -0.62 17.11 -1.14
C ASP A 37 0.48 16.69 -0.15
N SER A 38 0.62 15.40 0.16
CA SER A 38 1.66 14.91 1.07
C SER A 38 3.05 14.92 0.42
N ASP A 39 4.09 15.30 1.18
CA ASP A 39 5.49 15.30 0.71
C ASP A 39 6.01 13.89 0.35
N GLU A 40 5.48 12.85 1.01
CA GLU A 40 5.85 11.46 0.69
C GLU A 40 5.05 10.90 -0.50
N PHE A 41 4.12 11.68 -1.06
CA PHE A 41 3.30 11.26 -2.18
C PHE A 41 4.03 11.51 -3.51
N TYR A 42 4.08 10.50 -4.37
CA TYR A 42 4.56 10.65 -5.74
C TYR A 42 3.43 10.35 -6.74
N VAL A 43 3.37 11.12 -7.82
CA VAL A 43 2.34 10.96 -8.83
C VAL A 43 2.57 9.68 -9.61
N THR A 44 1.61 8.76 -9.54
CA THR A 44 1.48 7.59 -10.39
C THR A 44 0.38 7.84 -11.43
N ASN A 45 0.48 7.18 -12.58
CA ASN A 45 -0.57 7.16 -13.59
C ASN A 45 -1.01 5.70 -13.81
N CYS A 46 -2.27 5.49 -14.15
CA CYS A 46 -2.85 4.19 -14.48
C CYS A 46 -2.79 3.20 -13.30
N ASP A 47 -3.03 3.68 -12.09
CA ASP A 47 -3.15 2.80 -10.94
C ASP A 47 -4.56 2.20 -10.84
N VAL A 48 -4.70 1.17 -10.01
CA VAL A 48 -5.96 0.43 -9.87
C VAL A 48 -7.09 1.32 -9.31
N PRO A 49 -6.85 2.18 -8.29
CA PRO A 49 -7.86 3.14 -7.84
C PRO A 49 -8.37 4.09 -8.93
N GLU A 50 -7.47 4.68 -9.72
CA GLU A 50 -7.82 5.58 -10.82
C GLU A 50 -8.65 4.83 -11.88
N TYR A 51 -8.26 3.60 -12.23
CA TYR A 51 -9.01 2.76 -13.15
C TYR A 51 -10.46 2.52 -12.69
N PHE A 52 -10.68 2.18 -11.42
CA PHE A 52 -12.02 1.92 -10.90
C PHE A 52 -12.88 3.19 -10.83
N ALA A 53 -12.29 4.35 -10.53
CA ALA A 53 -12.99 5.63 -10.57
C ALA A 53 -13.47 5.95 -12.00
N LEU A 54 -12.60 5.76 -13.00
CA LEU A 54 -12.91 5.93 -14.42
C LEU A 54 -14.00 4.95 -14.88
N LEU A 55 -13.85 3.67 -14.56
CA LEU A 55 -14.82 2.64 -14.92
C LEU A 55 -16.20 2.95 -14.35
N LYS A 56 -16.27 3.37 -13.07
CA LYS A 56 -17.52 3.77 -12.43
C LYS A 56 -18.19 4.92 -13.18
N ASP A 57 -17.44 5.93 -13.59
CA ASP A 57 -18.01 7.10 -14.27
C ASP A 57 -18.51 6.73 -15.69
N GLU A 58 -17.90 5.72 -16.34
CA GLU A 58 -18.32 5.19 -17.64
C GLU A 58 -19.58 4.32 -17.55
N ILE A 59 -19.59 3.28 -16.70
CA ILE A 59 -20.62 2.22 -16.76
C ILE A 59 -21.69 2.33 -15.67
N ALA A 60 -21.42 3.07 -14.59
CA ALA A 60 -22.31 3.16 -13.44
C ALA A 60 -22.25 4.55 -12.78
N PRO A 61 -22.50 5.64 -13.53
CA PRO A 61 -22.30 7.00 -13.02
C PRO A 61 -23.15 7.35 -11.80
N SER A 62 -24.28 6.66 -11.60
CA SER A 62 -25.19 6.82 -10.46
C SER A 62 -24.76 6.08 -9.19
N LYS A 63 -23.70 5.26 -9.23
CA LYS A 63 -23.16 4.57 -8.05
C LYS A 63 -22.17 5.47 -7.31
N SER A 64 -21.84 5.10 -6.08
CA SER A 64 -20.70 5.65 -5.36
C SER A 64 -19.61 4.60 -5.31
N ILE A 65 -18.36 5.02 -5.43
CA ILE A 65 -17.20 4.16 -5.28
C ILE A 65 -16.17 4.87 -4.41
N TYR A 66 -15.64 4.14 -3.44
CA TYR A 66 -14.42 4.51 -2.73
C TYR A 66 -13.35 3.51 -3.15
N SER A 67 -12.20 4.01 -3.60
CA SER A 67 -11.09 3.17 -3.99
C SER A 67 -9.80 3.77 -3.45
N THR A 68 -9.00 2.93 -2.80
CA THR A 68 -7.71 3.32 -2.23
C THR A 68 -6.75 2.15 -2.26
N THR A 69 -5.47 2.43 -2.07
CA THR A 69 -4.43 1.44 -1.89
C THR A 69 -4.00 1.42 -0.43
N PHE A 70 -3.86 0.23 0.13
CA PHE A 70 -3.24 0.02 1.43
C PHE A 70 -1.83 -0.52 1.24
N GLU A 71 -0.82 0.25 1.62
CA GLU A 71 0.58 -0.18 1.52
C GLU A 71 1.12 -0.66 2.85
N PHE A 72 1.80 -1.80 2.85
CA PHE A 72 2.50 -2.35 4.01
C PHE A 72 3.94 -2.68 3.62
N GLY A 73 4.90 -2.24 4.43
CA GLY A 73 6.32 -2.53 4.23
C GLY A 73 6.98 -3.07 5.50
N THR A 74 7.88 -4.05 5.34
CA THR A 74 8.57 -4.70 6.47
C THR A 74 10.00 -4.22 6.65
N MET A 75 10.62 -3.70 5.60
CA MET A 75 12.06 -3.45 5.52
C MET A 75 12.53 -2.14 6.18
N GLY A 76 11.58 -1.29 6.60
CA GLY A 76 11.88 0.06 7.09
C GLY A 76 12.28 1.03 5.97
N ASP A 77 12.75 2.22 6.35
CA ASP A 77 13.09 3.29 5.42
C ASP A 77 14.59 3.60 5.40
N GLY A 78 15.02 4.33 4.36
CA GLY A 78 16.38 4.84 4.21
C GLY A 78 17.23 4.04 3.24
N LEU A 79 18.41 4.57 2.93
CA LEU A 79 19.27 4.08 1.85
C LEU A 79 19.59 2.58 1.96
N TRP A 80 19.90 2.10 3.16
CA TRP A 80 20.25 0.69 3.37
C TRP A 80 19.07 -0.25 3.18
N ALA A 81 17.89 0.14 3.65
CA ALA A 81 16.67 -0.62 3.42
C ALA A 81 16.34 -0.69 1.92
N SER A 82 16.51 0.42 1.20
CA SER A 82 16.32 0.49 -0.25
C SER A 82 17.33 -0.36 -1.03
N ILE A 83 18.61 -0.37 -0.62
CA ILE A 83 19.62 -1.23 -1.25
C ILE A 83 19.29 -2.71 -1.00
N ASP A 84 18.91 -3.07 0.23
CA ASP A 84 18.59 -4.46 0.55
C ASP A 84 17.33 -4.95 -0.17
N SER A 85 16.31 -4.09 -0.33
CA SER A 85 15.10 -4.44 -1.09
C SER A 85 15.41 -4.70 -2.57
N VAL A 86 16.20 -3.84 -3.21
CA VAL A 86 16.64 -4.03 -4.61
C VAL A 86 17.44 -5.32 -4.75
N LYS A 87 18.41 -5.55 -3.85
CA LYS A 87 19.23 -6.77 -3.86
C LYS A 87 18.38 -8.03 -3.76
N ARG A 88 17.40 -8.07 -2.85
CA ARG A 88 16.50 -9.22 -2.67
C ARG A 88 15.65 -9.46 -3.91
N THR A 89 15.14 -8.41 -4.54
CA THR A 89 14.39 -8.50 -5.79
C THR A 89 15.24 -9.04 -6.94
N VAL A 90 16.47 -8.54 -7.10
CA VAL A 90 17.40 -9.05 -8.13
C VAL A 90 17.71 -10.52 -7.89
N MET A 91 17.98 -10.92 -6.64
CA MET A 91 18.29 -12.32 -6.31
C MET A 91 17.10 -13.26 -6.53
N GLU A 92 15.88 -12.82 -6.20
CA GLU A 92 14.66 -13.60 -6.47
C GLU A 92 14.44 -13.75 -7.97
N ASN A 93 14.58 -12.67 -8.74
CA ASN A 93 14.43 -12.71 -10.19
C ASN A 93 15.44 -13.69 -10.84
N GLN A 94 16.70 -13.65 -10.40
CA GLN A 94 17.72 -14.60 -10.83
C GLN A 94 17.34 -16.05 -10.49
N LEU A 95 16.85 -16.29 -9.28
CA LEU A 95 16.41 -17.63 -8.86
C LEU A 95 15.23 -18.13 -9.71
N ILE A 96 14.26 -17.29 -10.04
CA ILE A 96 13.10 -17.67 -10.86
C ILE A 96 13.51 -18.00 -12.30
N HIS A 97 14.38 -17.20 -12.91
CA HIS A 97 14.73 -17.37 -14.32
C HIS A 97 15.85 -18.39 -14.58
N HIS A 98 16.78 -18.57 -13.65
CA HIS A 98 17.96 -19.41 -13.84
C HIS A 98 18.00 -20.63 -12.91
N GLY A 99 17.16 -20.66 -11.87
CA GLY A 99 17.19 -21.72 -10.88
C GLY A 99 18.42 -21.68 -9.98
N SER A 100 18.59 -22.73 -9.16
CA SER A 100 19.78 -22.97 -8.37
C SER A 100 19.89 -24.46 -8.08
N ASP A 101 21.10 -25.02 -8.22
CA ASP A 101 21.38 -26.42 -7.87
C ASP A 101 21.57 -26.63 -6.35
N ASN A 102 21.37 -25.59 -5.54
CA ASN A 102 21.52 -25.64 -4.09
C ASN A 102 20.20 -25.28 -3.40
N ASP A 103 19.53 -26.30 -2.84
CA ASP A 103 18.27 -26.15 -2.12
C ASP A 103 18.37 -25.19 -0.92
N THR A 104 19.51 -25.16 -0.24
CA THR A 104 19.72 -24.24 0.88
C THR A 104 19.71 -22.79 0.40
N THR A 105 20.40 -22.50 -0.71
CA THR A 105 20.38 -21.16 -1.34
C THR A 105 18.96 -20.79 -1.76
N THR A 106 18.26 -21.70 -2.44
CA THR A 106 16.86 -21.52 -2.87
C THR A 106 15.96 -21.14 -1.69
N ASN A 107 16.05 -21.88 -0.58
CA ASN A 107 15.23 -21.64 0.61
C ASN A 107 15.56 -20.30 1.28
N ILE A 108 16.84 -19.94 1.38
CA ILE A 108 17.27 -18.65 1.94
C ILE A 108 16.73 -17.49 1.11
N LEU A 109 16.88 -17.54 -0.22
CA LEU A 109 16.43 -16.46 -1.10
C LEU A 109 14.91 -16.31 -1.08
N LYS A 110 14.17 -17.41 -1.14
CA LYS A 110 12.70 -17.40 -0.99
C LYS A 110 12.27 -16.81 0.34
N SER A 111 12.91 -17.21 1.44
CA SER A 111 12.60 -16.67 2.77
C SER A 111 12.90 -15.17 2.86
N ARG A 112 14.02 -14.71 2.32
CA ARG A 112 14.40 -13.28 2.33
C ARG A 112 13.45 -12.43 1.49
N TYR A 113 13.05 -12.92 0.32
CA TYR A 113 12.11 -12.21 -0.53
C TYR A 113 10.73 -12.14 0.12
N ARG A 114 10.26 -13.26 0.70
CA ARG A 114 9.00 -13.28 1.46
C ARG A 114 9.00 -12.27 2.60
N GLU A 115 10.10 -12.15 3.34
CA GLU A 115 10.21 -11.22 4.45
C GLU A 115 9.95 -9.76 4.03
N MET A 116 10.14 -9.37 2.76
CA MET A 116 9.85 -8.01 2.26
C MET A 116 8.35 -7.65 2.28
N PHE A 117 7.48 -8.66 2.24
CA PHE A 117 6.03 -8.48 2.13
C PHE A 117 5.27 -9.10 3.31
N TYR A 118 5.87 -10.11 3.94
CA TYR A 118 5.29 -10.84 5.07
C TYR A 118 6.36 -11.08 6.12
N SER A 119 6.40 -10.21 7.12
CA SER A 119 7.41 -10.33 8.17
C SER A 119 7.23 -11.62 8.99
N SER A 120 8.33 -12.28 9.31
CA SER A 120 8.37 -13.40 10.26
C SER A 120 8.08 -12.96 11.70
N GLU A 121 8.22 -11.66 12.02
CA GLU A 121 7.88 -11.11 13.33
C GLU A 121 6.37 -11.06 13.55
N LYS A 122 5.88 -11.82 14.54
CA LYS A 122 4.43 -11.85 14.87
C LYS A 122 3.89 -10.48 15.26
N LYS A 123 4.65 -9.72 16.06
CA LYS A 123 4.26 -8.39 16.52
C LYS A 123 4.02 -7.43 15.35
N TRP A 124 4.86 -7.47 14.32
CA TRP A 124 4.66 -6.66 13.11
C TRP A 124 3.35 -7.05 12.41
N ARG A 125 3.08 -8.35 12.25
CA ARG A 125 1.86 -8.83 11.58
C ARG A 125 0.58 -8.50 12.35
N ASP A 126 0.59 -8.65 13.67
CA ASP A 126 -0.54 -8.29 14.53
C ASP A 126 -0.83 -6.80 14.38
N LYS A 127 0.20 -5.95 14.43
CA LYS A 127 0.06 -4.52 14.24
C LYS A 127 -0.47 -4.16 12.85
N ALA A 128 0.05 -4.78 11.79
CA ALA A 128 -0.41 -4.51 10.42
C ALA A 128 -1.91 -4.85 10.25
N LYS A 129 -2.37 -5.92 10.91
CA LYS A 129 -3.79 -6.27 10.95
C LYS A 129 -4.62 -5.24 11.73
N GLU A 130 -4.15 -4.81 12.89
CA GLU A 130 -4.82 -3.79 13.72
C GLU A 130 -4.93 -2.46 12.96
N ASP A 131 -3.85 -2.02 12.32
CA ASP A 131 -3.82 -0.81 11.49
C ASP A 131 -4.83 -0.90 10.34
N PHE A 132 -4.87 -2.03 9.63
CA PHE A 132 -5.81 -2.26 8.53
C PHE A 132 -7.26 -2.16 9.00
N ILE A 133 -7.59 -2.80 10.13
CA ILE A 133 -8.93 -2.77 10.70
C ILE A 133 -9.32 -1.35 11.06
N GLN A 134 -8.48 -0.63 11.82
CA GLN A 134 -8.78 0.75 12.23
C GLN A 134 -9.05 1.65 11.03
N ALA A 135 -8.17 1.61 10.04
CA ALA A 135 -8.30 2.49 8.89
C ALA A 135 -9.48 2.11 7.99
N MET A 136 -9.75 0.82 7.81
CA MET A 136 -10.91 0.36 7.05
C MET A 136 -12.22 0.77 7.74
N GLU A 137 -12.32 0.62 9.07
CA GLU A 137 -13.46 1.08 9.84
C GLU A 137 -13.65 2.60 9.70
N GLY A 138 -12.56 3.37 9.82
CA GLY A 138 -12.58 4.82 9.64
C GLY A 138 -13.10 5.26 8.27
N VAL A 139 -12.59 4.63 7.21
CA VAL A 139 -13.05 4.85 5.82
C VAL A 139 -14.52 4.47 5.67
N MET A 140 -14.93 3.30 6.17
CA MET A 140 -16.31 2.83 6.02
C MET A 140 -17.31 3.72 6.77
N LYS A 141 -16.97 4.18 7.99
CA LYS A 141 -17.78 5.12 8.77
C LYS A 141 -17.91 6.47 8.07
N PHE A 142 -16.80 7.02 7.59
CA PHE A 142 -16.81 8.29 6.84
C PHE A 142 -17.72 8.22 5.60
N ASN A 143 -17.72 7.08 4.92
CA ASN A 143 -18.56 6.84 3.74
C ASN A 143 -19.98 6.34 4.08
N ALA A 144 -20.38 6.32 5.35
CA ALA A 144 -21.68 5.82 5.83
C ALA A 144 -22.03 4.40 5.34
N ILE A 145 -21.02 3.55 5.20
CA ILE A 145 -21.17 2.13 4.86
C ILE A 145 -21.51 1.33 6.12
N ILE A 146 -20.97 1.74 7.26
CA ILE A 146 -21.22 1.18 8.60
C ILE A 146 -21.49 2.31 9.59
N ASP A 147 -22.05 1.96 10.76
CA ASP A 147 -22.31 2.86 11.89
C ASP A 147 -21.05 3.20 12.71
#